data_AF-R4XBY8-F1
#
_entry.id   AF-R4XBY8-F1
#
_cell.length_a   1.000
_cell.length_b   1.000
_cell.length_c   1.000
_cell.angle_alpha   90.00
_cell.angle_beta   90.00
_cell.angle_gamma   90.00
#
_symmetry.space_group_name_H-M   'P 1'
#
loop_
_entity.id
_entity.type
_entity.pdbx_description
1 polymer ?
#
loop_
_entity_poly.entity_id
_entity_poly.type
_entity_poly.pdbx_seq_one_letter_code
_entity_poly.pdbx_strand_id
1 'polypeptide(L)'
;MCAETNLEKMFIGEQKMRSSANTKVLYLLDRGTSSNIVLHTYWTYLCMSAESRYKVKALYKTLLFLGRDWPQGYHNYFRPRLHAAFLKSADLKDEKDIANAIHRAEFMVKELETFWFLKKYRAVKRSYGSRSG
;
A
#
# COMPACT_ATOMS: atom_id res chain seq x y z
N MET A 1 4.14 -19.76 -16.07
CA MET A 1 4.97 -19.76 -14.85
C MET A 1 5.68 -18.42 -14.73
N CYS A 2 5.75 -17.82 -13.53
CA CYS A 2 6.48 -16.59 -13.11
C CYS A 2 5.70 -15.32 -12.72
N ALA A 3 4.38 -15.18 -12.91
CA ALA A 3 3.64 -14.04 -12.33
C ALA A 3 2.95 -14.37 -10.99
N GLU A 4 2.67 -15.65 -10.73
CA GLU A 4 1.93 -16.11 -9.54
C GLU A 4 2.77 -16.09 -8.26
N THR A 5 4.10 -16.16 -8.35
CA THR A 5 4.99 -16.29 -7.19
C THR A 5 5.53 -14.96 -6.66
N ASN A 6 5.30 -13.85 -7.37
CA ASN A 6 5.86 -12.55 -6.99
C ASN A 6 4.95 -11.76 -6.04
N LEU A 7 3.63 -11.95 -6.07
CA LEU A 7 2.73 -11.20 -5.18
C LEU A 7 2.93 -11.53 -3.69
N GLU A 8 3.18 -12.78 -3.33
CA GLU A 8 3.38 -13.16 -1.92
C GLU A 8 4.71 -12.62 -1.35
N LYS A 9 5.73 -12.48 -2.20
CA LYS A 9 7.02 -11.87 -1.85
C LYS A 9 7.03 -10.34 -2.01
N MET A 10 6.18 -9.77 -2.86
CA MET A 10 6.03 -8.32 -3.07
C MET A 10 5.24 -7.64 -1.97
N PHE A 11 4.27 -8.34 -1.37
CA PHE A 11 3.42 -7.80 -0.29
C PHE A 11 3.95 -8.08 1.12
N ILE A 12 4.95 -8.96 1.27
CA ILE A 12 5.58 -9.27 2.56
C ILE A 12 7.07 -9.04 2.41
N GLY A 13 7.50 -7.81 2.71
CA GLY A 13 8.86 -7.63 3.18
C GLY A 13 8.98 -8.36 4.50
N GLU A 14 9.88 -9.35 4.59
CA GLU A 14 10.35 -9.85 5.89
C GLU A 14 10.84 -8.67 6.72
N GLN A 15 10.02 -8.24 7.68
CA GLN A 15 10.46 -7.43 8.81
C GLN A 15 10.49 -8.37 10.01
N LYS A 16 11.59 -9.12 10.10
CA LYS A 16 11.94 -9.88 11.30
C LYS A 16 12.37 -8.88 12.38
N MET A 17 11.61 -8.86 13.48
CA MET A 17 12.00 -8.39 14.82
C MET A 17 12.31 -6.89 14.99
N ARG A 18 11.32 -6.16 15.55
CA ARG A 18 11.60 -5.31 16.72
C ARG A 18 10.38 -5.28 17.64
N SER A 19 10.36 -6.22 18.60
CA SER A 19 9.63 -6.02 19.84
C SER A 19 10.33 -4.91 20.62
N SER A 20 9.63 -3.85 21.00
CA SER A 20 9.96 -3.15 22.25
C SER A 20 8.81 -2.26 22.67
N ALA A 21 8.13 -2.73 23.72
CA ALA A 21 7.47 -1.96 24.76
C ALA A 21 6.97 -0.55 24.39
N ASN A 22 5.66 -0.41 24.13
CA ASN A 22 4.91 0.72 24.65
C ASN A 22 3.40 0.42 24.65
N THR A 23 3.01 -0.46 25.58
CA THR A 23 1.61 -0.81 25.85
C THR A 23 1.08 -0.10 27.11
N LYS A 24 1.67 1.01 27.59
CA LYS A 24 1.39 1.44 28.98
C LYS A 24 1.30 2.93 29.36
N VAL A 25 1.19 3.92 28.46
CA VAL A 25 1.27 5.35 28.90
C VAL A 25 0.08 6.26 28.58
N LEU A 26 -1.10 5.76 28.19
CA LEU A 26 -2.26 6.64 27.92
C LEU A 26 -3.54 6.29 28.68
N TYR A 27 -3.39 5.79 29.91
CA TYR A 27 -4.49 5.85 30.88
C TYR A 27 -3.88 6.29 32.21
N LEU A 28 -3.98 7.59 32.52
CA LEU A 28 -4.03 8.19 33.86
C LEU A 28 -3.89 9.72 33.76
N LEU A 29 -5.01 10.44 33.87
CA LEU A 29 -5.24 11.61 34.75
C LEU A 29 -6.44 12.43 34.26
N ASP A 30 -7.47 12.48 35.10
CA ASP A 30 -8.57 13.44 35.02
C ASP A 30 -8.42 14.51 36.11
N ARG A 31 -9.03 15.68 35.83
CA ARG A 31 -9.31 16.86 36.67
C ARG A 31 -8.31 18.03 36.67
N GLY A 32 -8.56 18.93 35.71
CA GLY A 32 -8.61 20.38 35.96
C GLY A 32 -7.30 21.17 35.78
N THR A 33 -7.07 21.70 34.59
CA THR A 33 -6.25 22.92 34.36
C THR A 33 -6.62 23.56 33.02
N SER A 34 -6.59 24.89 33.00
CA SER A 34 -7.22 25.80 32.04
C SER A 34 -6.99 25.53 30.54
N SER A 35 -8.10 25.75 29.82
CA SER A 35 -8.47 25.78 28.40
C SER A 35 -7.49 26.29 27.33
N ASN A 36 -6.17 26.31 27.52
CA ASN A 36 -5.20 26.76 26.50
C ASN A 36 -4.01 25.81 26.25
N ILE A 37 -3.69 24.89 27.17
CA ILE A 37 -2.59 23.93 26.97
C ILE A 37 -3.08 22.71 26.17
N VAL A 38 -4.36 22.37 26.26
CA VAL A 38 -4.95 21.16 25.66
C VAL A 38 -5.11 21.27 24.13
N LEU A 39 -5.23 22.48 23.57
CA LEU A 39 -5.33 22.68 22.13
C LEU A 39 -3.98 22.64 21.41
N HIS A 40 -2.89 23.07 22.05
CA HIS A 40 -1.54 22.91 21.48
C HIS A 40 -1.10 21.44 21.46
N THR A 41 -1.59 20.64 22.41
CA THR A 41 -1.39 19.18 22.42
C THR A 41 -2.34 18.41 21.50
N TYR A 42 -3.53 18.93 21.18
CA TYR A 42 -4.43 18.28 20.21
C TYR A 42 -4.09 18.57 18.75
N TRP A 43 -3.34 19.64 18.47
CA TRP A 43 -2.86 19.97 17.12
C TRP A 43 -1.52 19.30 16.77
N THR A 44 -0.76 18.84 17.77
CA THR A 44 0.44 18.01 17.57
C THR A 44 0.10 16.58 17.11
N TYR A 45 -1.13 16.11 17.31
CA TYR A 45 -1.63 14.84 16.77
C TYR A 45 -2.28 14.94 15.37
N LEU A 46 -2.24 16.13 14.75
CA LEU A 46 -2.47 16.30 13.31
C LEU A 46 -1.18 16.03 12.48
N CYS A 47 -0.12 15.50 13.11
CA CYS A 47 1.18 15.21 12.53
C CYS A 47 1.23 13.86 11.79
N MET A 48 0.30 13.65 10.86
CA MET A 48 0.58 12.89 9.64
C MET A 48 0.22 13.83 8.49
N SER A 49 1.23 14.28 7.73
CA SER A 49 1.05 15.21 6.60
C SER A 49 -0.18 14.80 5.78
N ALA A 50 -1.14 15.72 5.63
CA ALA A 50 -2.36 15.49 4.84
C ALA A 50 -2.02 15.02 3.41
N GLU A 51 -0.86 15.41 2.91
CA GLU A 51 -0.32 15.03 1.62
C GLU A 51 -0.04 13.52 1.51
N SER A 52 0.62 12.91 2.51
CA SER A 52 0.92 11.47 2.50
C SER A 52 -0.36 10.65 2.54
N ARG A 53 -1.36 11.09 3.32
CA ARG A 53 -2.68 10.43 3.37
C ARG A 53 -3.41 10.49 2.03
N TYR A 54 -3.33 11.62 1.33
CA TYR A 54 -3.90 11.78 -0.01
C TYR A 54 -3.20 10.87 -1.03
N LYS A 55 -1.86 10.86 -1.04
CA LYS A 55 -1.04 10.00 -1.92
C LYS A 55 -1.37 8.51 -1.74
N VAL A 56 -1.42 8.04 -0.49
CA VAL A 56 -1.79 6.65 -0.17
C VAL A 56 -3.19 6.30 -0.67
N LYS A 57 -4.18 7.18 -0.46
CA LYS A 57 -5.54 6.96 -0.96
C LYS A 57 -5.62 6.91 -2.49
N ALA A 58 -4.86 7.77 -3.18
CA ALA A 58 -4.79 7.78 -4.63
C ALA A 58 -4.18 6.46 -5.14
N LEU A 59 -3.03 6.05 -4.59
CA LEU A 59 -2.37 4.78 -4.93
C LEU A 59 -3.27 3.57 -4.72
N TYR A 60 -4.00 3.52 -3.61
CA TYR A 60 -4.94 2.44 -3.34
C TYR A 60 -6.03 2.33 -4.42
N LYS A 61 -6.60 3.46 -4.85
CA LYS A 61 -7.60 3.48 -5.94
C LYS A 61 -6.99 3.06 -7.29
N THR A 62 -5.78 3.53 -7.60
CA THR A 62 -5.07 3.16 -8.84
C THR A 62 -4.79 1.66 -8.88
N LEU A 63 -4.27 1.09 -7.79
CA LEU A 63 -4.00 -0.35 -7.70
C LEU A 63 -5.27 -1.19 -7.82
N LEU A 64 -6.38 -0.77 -7.20
CA LEU A 64 -7.67 -1.44 -7.39
C LEU A 64 -8.17 -1.40 -8.83
N PHE A 65 -7.92 -0.30 -9.56
CA PHE A 65 -8.29 -0.18 -10.96
C PHE A 65 -7.45 -1.12 -11.84
N LEU A 66 -6.12 -1.12 -11.67
CA LEU A 66 -5.20 -1.96 -12.43
C LEU A 66 -5.39 -3.46 -12.15
N GLY A 67 -5.77 -3.82 -10.93
CA GLY A 67 -5.97 -5.21 -10.53
C GLY A 67 -7.29 -5.86 -10.96
N ARG A 68 -8.15 -5.17 -11.72
CA ARG A 68 -9.46 -5.73 -12.14
C ARG A 68 -9.34 -6.94 -13.06
N ASP A 69 -8.34 -6.94 -13.95
CA ASP A 69 -8.10 -8.00 -14.93
C ASP A 69 -7.14 -9.08 -14.41
N TRP A 70 -7.01 -9.21 -13.08
CA TRP A 70 -6.10 -10.16 -12.47
C TRP A 70 -6.58 -11.61 -12.71
N PRO A 71 -5.71 -12.52 -13.21
CA PRO A 71 -6.14 -13.84 -13.68
C PRO A 71 -6.77 -14.73 -12.61
N GLN A 72 -6.35 -14.61 -11.34
CA GLN A 72 -6.90 -15.36 -10.20
C GLN A 72 -8.17 -14.73 -9.61
N GLY A 73 -8.63 -13.61 -10.17
CA GLY A 73 -9.87 -12.94 -9.80
C GLY A 73 -9.69 -11.71 -8.88
N TYR A 74 -10.47 -10.68 -9.17
CA TYR A 74 -10.40 -9.39 -8.48
C TYR A 74 -10.97 -9.46 -7.04
N HIS A 75 -12.20 -9.95 -6.89
CA HIS A 75 -12.93 -9.90 -5.61
C HIS A 75 -12.37 -10.84 -4.55
N ASN A 76 -11.98 -12.06 -4.95
CA ASN A 76 -11.62 -13.12 -4.00
C ASN A 76 -10.12 -13.18 -3.72
N TYR A 77 -9.28 -12.67 -4.62
CA TYR A 77 -7.82 -12.81 -4.51
C TYR A 77 -7.11 -11.47 -4.39
N PHE A 78 -7.20 -10.62 -5.41
CA PHE A 78 -6.40 -9.40 -5.48
C PHE A 78 -6.81 -8.35 -4.44
N ARG A 79 -8.11 -8.01 -4.39
CA ARG A 79 -8.65 -6.98 -3.48
C ARG A 79 -8.39 -7.27 -2.00
N PRO A 80 -8.67 -8.46 -1.43
CA PRO A 80 -8.42 -8.72 -0.02
C PRO A 80 -6.92 -8.71 0.32
N ARG A 81 -6.04 -9.19 -0.57
CA ARG A 81 -4.59 -9.17 -0.37
C ARG A 81 -4.03 -7.75 -0.38
N LEU A 82 -4.46 -6.93 -1.34
CA LEU A 82 -4.12 -5.51 -1.40
C LEU A 82 -4.56 -4.82 -0.10
N HIS A 83 -5.83 -5.01 0.30
CA HIS A 83 -6.36 -4.39 1.51
C HIS A 83 -5.58 -4.81 2.76
N ALA A 84 -5.29 -6.11 2.92
CA ALA A 84 -4.52 -6.62 4.05
C ALA A 84 -3.11 -6.01 4.13
N ALA A 85 -2.44 -5.75 3.01
CA ALA A 85 -1.13 -5.11 3.01
C ALA A 85 -1.16 -3.64 3.44
N PHE A 86 -2.16 -2.88 2.97
CA PHE A 86 -2.36 -1.50 3.41
C PHE A 86 -2.75 -1.44 4.89
N LEU A 87 -3.56 -2.38 5.38
CA LEU A 87 -3.90 -2.49 6.80
C LEU A 87 -2.66 -2.78 7.67
N LYS A 88 -1.77 -3.69 7.25
CA LYS A 88 -0.51 -3.97 7.96
C LYS A 88 0.41 -2.74 8.07
N SER A 89 0.28 -1.79 7.14
CA SER A 89 1.09 -0.58 7.08
C SER A 89 0.38 0.64 7.70
N ALA A 90 -0.83 0.48 8.25
CA ALA A 90 -1.63 1.58 8.76
C ALA A 90 -1.07 2.18 10.06
N ASP A 91 -0.39 1.37 10.88
CA ASP A 91 0.16 1.78 12.17
C ASP A 91 1.58 2.38 12.07
N LEU A 92 2.12 2.56 10.86
CA LEU A 92 3.43 3.18 10.64
C LEU A 92 3.36 4.67 11.01
N LYS A 93 4.20 5.07 11.98
CA LYS A 93 4.29 6.45 12.48
C LYS A 93 5.53 7.19 11.97
N ASP A 94 6.58 6.46 11.61
CA ASP A 94 7.84 7.03 11.15
C ASP A 94 7.76 7.48 9.69
N GLU A 95 8.12 8.73 9.42
CA GLU A 95 8.02 9.36 8.08
C GLU A 95 8.84 8.60 7.02
N LYS A 96 10.02 8.09 7.40
CA LYS A 96 10.88 7.29 6.51
C LYS A 96 10.20 5.99 6.10
N ASP A 97 9.52 5.33 7.02
CA ASP A 97 8.84 4.06 6.74
C ASP A 97 7.58 4.27 5.88
N ILE A 98 6.88 5.38 6.08
CA ILE A 98 5.75 5.80 5.23
C ILE A 98 6.25 6.06 3.81
N ALA A 99 7.35 6.79 3.64
CA ALA A 99 7.94 7.05 2.31
C ALA A 99 8.35 5.74 1.62
N ASN A 100 8.98 4.81 2.35
CA ASN A 100 9.35 3.49 1.83
C ASN A 100 8.11 2.65 1.44
N ALA A 101 7.04 2.72 2.21
CA ALA A 101 5.77 2.05 1.88
C ALA A 101 5.13 2.63 0.62
N ILE A 102 5.11 3.95 0.47
CA ILE A 102 4.63 4.64 -0.73
C ILE A 102 5.46 4.22 -1.95
N HIS A 103 6.79 4.23 -1.84
CA HIS A 103 7.68 3.84 -2.94
C HIS A 103 7.45 2.39 -3.40
N ARG A 104 7.24 1.46 -2.46
CA ARG A 104 6.85 0.08 -2.78
C ARG A 104 5.52 0.00 -3.53
N ALA A 105 4.53 0.78 -3.13
CA ALA A 105 3.24 0.83 -3.82
C ALA A 105 3.35 1.42 -5.24
N GLU A 106 4.17 2.46 -5.44
CA GLU A 106 4.46 3.02 -6.76
C GLU A 106 5.18 2.03 -7.68
N PHE A 107 6.10 1.24 -7.14
CA PHE A 107 6.75 0.16 -7.88
C PHE A 107 5.73 -0.89 -8.36
N MET A 108 4.80 -1.29 -7.49
CA MET A 108 3.73 -2.22 -7.87
C MET A 108 2.84 -1.68 -9.00
N VAL A 109 2.55 -0.37 -9.02
CA VAL A 109 1.82 0.25 -10.14
C VAL A 109 2.56 0.04 -11.47
N LYS A 110 3.87 0.33 -11.50
CA LYS A 110 4.70 0.19 -12.71
C LYS A 110 4.79 -1.27 -13.18
N GLU A 111 4.84 -2.23 -12.26
CA GLU A 111 4.84 -3.64 -12.62
C GLU A 111 3.53 -4.08 -13.25
N LEU A 112 2.39 -3.62 -12.71
CA LEU A 112 1.07 -3.91 -13.28
C LEU A 112 0.91 -3.29 -14.68
N GLU A 113 1.39 -2.05 -14.86
CA GLU A 113 1.41 -1.39 -16.18
C GLU A 113 2.30 -2.17 -17.17
N THR A 114 3.47 -2.61 -16.73
CA THR A 114 4.40 -3.40 -17.55
C THR A 114 3.79 -4.74 -17.93
N PHE A 115 3.14 -5.41 -16.99
CA PHE A 115 2.42 -6.65 -17.24
C PHE A 115 1.31 -6.46 -18.30
N TRP A 116 0.55 -5.37 -18.20
CA TRP A 116 -0.46 -5.03 -19.19
C TRP A 116 0.14 -4.77 -20.58
N PHE A 117 1.25 -4.02 -20.65
CA PHE A 117 1.97 -3.77 -21.90
C PHE A 117 2.48 -5.07 -22.54
N LEU A 118 3.07 -5.97 -21.74
CA LEU A 118 3.54 -7.27 -22.21
C LEU A 118 2.40 -8.14 -22.75
N LYS A 119 1.24 -8.15 -22.09
CA LYS A 119 0.05 -8.87 -22.56
C LYS A 119 -0.40 -8.34 -23.92
N LYS A 120 -0.46 -7.02 -24.09
CA LYS A 120 -0.80 -6.37 -25.36
C LYS A 120 0.22 -6.71 -26.45
N TYR A 121 1.51 -6.57 -26.17
CA TYR A 121 2.58 -6.91 -27.11
C TYR A 121 2.51 -8.38 -27.57
N ARG A 122 2.31 -9.32 -26.64
CA ARG A 122 2.13 -10.76 -26.96
C ARG A 122 0.92 -11.03 -27.84
N ALA A 123 -0.19 -10.31 -27.66
CA ALA A 123 -1.36 -10.43 -28.53
C ALA A 123 -1.07 -9.92 -29.94
N VAL A 124 -0.47 -8.74 -30.05
CA VAL A 124 -0.09 -8.13 -31.33
C VAL A 124 0.90 -9.01 -32.10
N LYS A 125 1.95 -9.50 -31.44
CA LYS A 125 2.96 -10.38 -32.06
C LYS A 125 2.36 -11.66 -32.63
N ARG A 126 1.41 -12.29 -31.92
CA ARG A 126 0.70 -13.49 -32.39
C ARG A 126 -0.12 -13.20 -33.65
N SER A 127 -0.74 -12.03 -33.74
CA SER A 127 -1.54 -11.63 -34.90
C SER A 127 -0.71 -11.40 -36.17
N TYR A 128 0.53 -10.90 -36.05
CA TYR A 128 1.41 -10.72 -37.22
C TYR A 128 2.03 -12.03 -37.69
N GLY A 129 2.42 -12.93 -36.77
CA GLY A 129 3.05 -14.20 -37.12
C GLY A 129 2.13 -15.21 -37.83
N SER A 130 0.81 -15.07 -37.70
CA SER A 130 -0.16 -15.97 -38.36
C SER A 130 -0.52 -15.55 -39.79
N ARG A 131 -0.07 -14.39 -40.28
CA ARG A 131 -0.44 -13.83 -41.59
C ARG A 131 0.67 -13.93 -42.65
N SER A 132 1.86 -14.42 -42.27
CA SER A 132 3.04 -14.49 -43.12
C SER A 132 3.46 -15.94 -43.44
N GLY A 133 2.49 -16.80 -43.77
CA GLY A 133 2.69 -18.18 -44.17
C GLY A 133 1.71 -18.57 -45.26
#